data_AF-A0A916YVU8-F1
#
_entry.id   AF-A0A916YVU8-F1
#
_cell.length_a   1.000
_cell.length_b   1.000
_cell.length_c   1.000
_cell.angle_alpha   90.00
_cell.angle_beta   90.00
_cell.angle_gamma   90.00
#
_symmetry.space_group_name_H-M   'P 1'
#
loop_
_entity.id
_entity.type
_entity.pdbx_description
1 polymer ?
#
loop_
_entity_poly.entity_id
_entity_poly.type
_entity_poly.pdbx_seq_one_letter_code
_entity_poly.pdbx_strand_id
1 'polypeptide(L)'
;MNANLGSSSEREEIANRLSYDWESLKNKKSKQGTSLQDFWRRSGNGGGLASDDQLLAMGHLIDVPDIGRYHIAYIPWKSSHPALSKQNWKDKEWALLNRVLKICCERNPVFVQNFEWTNLTVRSEYAIPFIKANFNNCHFIGDIDGGEFHPNKVFSCRFDGYIKNAKSEFTGCFCNGTVIFDSRDAKVNHCEFNELVAHNRNTLPRSLEVTDSKINRIVIRGAMKSVICRRTENNNLDASDAHIGKINLSEMGGDGIFNFHRSVIENYATFEIVLINSSSDYRNVFKNCRFDDKVVFLNTSLKLSEFCEVRLNQPIDIRLYAKTPEAACDEEIKEIRALSKWDRDARLDALERSCQIISDRHRQDGRRDLEHRFRRMEIKSRSYKSSNVGFAKFVSRFYGLVSNFGVSLYRPIVSLLVLLLCSAATYAAIGAFAQGLTEIGGTLRPEVLLDAAKLSFQHIFPIGISVDGSNLFDGKLIGEDSGAYGLVVGVLATCQTILSGILIFLFGLAVRAKLLIG
;
A
#
# COMPACT_ATOMS: atom_id res chain seq x y z
N MET A 1 13.57 6.92 4.25
CA MET A 1 13.26 8.13 5.04
C MET A 1 12.39 7.69 6.19
N ASN A 2 12.96 7.50 7.38
CA ASN A 2 12.16 7.36 8.58
C ASN A 2 11.61 8.76 8.86
N ALA A 3 10.30 8.96 8.63
CA ALA A 3 9.63 10.11 9.21
C ALA A 3 9.93 10.03 10.70
N ASN A 4 10.67 11.01 11.21
CA ASN A 4 11.11 11.04 12.59
C ASN A 4 9.83 11.21 13.42
N LEU A 5 9.36 10.08 13.93
CA LEU A 5 8.11 9.94 14.65
C LEU A 5 8.18 10.86 15.86
N GLY A 6 7.13 11.67 16.05
CA GLY A 6 6.87 12.29 17.33
C GLY A 6 6.99 11.24 18.43
N SER A 7 7.93 11.45 19.35
CA SER A 7 8.24 10.50 20.42
C SER A 7 6.99 10.20 21.26
N SER A 8 7.00 9.10 22.02
CA SER A 8 5.96 8.86 23.03
C SER A 8 5.72 10.08 23.92
N SER A 9 6.75 10.91 24.12
CA SER A 9 6.65 12.20 24.83
C SER A 9 5.80 13.24 24.11
N GLU A 10 5.72 13.29 22.77
CA GLU A 10 4.77 14.18 22.08
C GLU A 10 3.33 13.68 22.20
N ARG A 11 3.12 12.35 22.23
CA ARG A 11 1.79 11.76 22.50
C ARG A 11 1.35 12.04 23.94
N GLU A 12 2.29 11.93 24.88
CA GLU A 12 2.07 12.30 26.27
C GLU A 12 1.92 13.82 26.43
N GLU A 13 2.62 14.64 25.63
CA GLU A 13 2.48 16.10 25.62
C GLU A 13 1.12 16.54 25.07
N ILE A 14 0.60 15.91 24.01
CA ILE A 14 -0.76 16.18 23.52
C ILE A 14 -1.80 15.74 24.55
N ALA A 15 -1.62 14.56 25.16
CA ALA A 15 -2.49 14.08 26.23
C ALA A 15 -2.44 14.98 27.49
N ASN A 16 -1.28 15.55 27.82
CA ASN A 16 -1.05 16.46 28.93
C ASN A 16 -1.47 17.91 28.61
N ARG A 17 -1.44 18.33 27.34
CA ARG A 17 -2.03 19.60 26.89
C ARG A 17 -3.55 19.64 27.05
N LEU A 18 -4.19 18.47 27.13
CA LEU A 18 -5.63 18.32 27.35
C LEU A 18 -6.00 18.11 28.83
N SER A 19 -5.03 17.99 29.75
CA SER A 19 -5.31 18.15 31.18
C SER A 19 -5.28 19.62 31.54
N TYR A 20 -6.45 20.24 31.63
CA TYR A 20 -6.54 21.64 32.04
C TYR A 20 -6.11 21.77 33.50
N ASP A 21 -5.22 22.71 33.76
CA ASP A 21 -5.06 23.24 35.10
C ASP A 21 -6.08 24.37 35.34
N TRP A 22 -6.27 24.67 36.62
CA TRP A 22 -7.24 25.66 37.04
C TRP A 22 -6.87 27.09 36.65
N GLU A 23 -5.57 27.38 36.47
CA GLU A 23 -5.06 28.69 36.05
C GLU A 23 -5.47 29.03 34.61
N SER A 24 -5.47 28.04 33.72
CA SER A 24 -5.90 28.19 32.33
C SER A 24 -7.38 28.58 32.17
N LEU A 25 -8.22 28.22 33.16
CA LEU A 25 -9.67 28.48 33.17
C LEU A 25 -10.01 29.87 33.72
N LYS A 26 -9.15 30.43 34.59
CA LYS A 26 -9.40 31.68 35.34
C LYS A 26 -9.58 32.92 34.44
N ASN A 27 -8.90 32.96 33.30
CA ASN A 27 -8.75 34.17 32.49
C ASN A 27 -9.54 34.18 31.16
N LYS A 28 -10.41 33.19 30.90
CA LYS A 28 -11.13 33.08 29.60
C LYS A 28 -12.44 33.87 29.58
N LYS A 29 -12.55 34.80 28.62
CA LYS A 29 -13.79 35.53 28.28
C LYS A 29 -14.54 34.82 27.14
N SER A 30 -15.87 34.84 27.14
CA SER A 30 -16.67 34.33 26.02
C SER A 30 -16.60 35.30 24.82
N LYS A 31 -16.82 34.79 23.61
CA LYS A 31 -16.68 35.58 22.36
C LYS A 31 -17.92 36.38 21.95
N GLN A 32 -19.08 36.24 22.62
CA GLN A 32 -20.31 36.94 22.24
C GLN A 32 -21.10 37.44 23.46
N GLY A 33 -21.14 38.76 23.66
CA GLY A 33 -22.18 39.56 24.38
C GLY A 33 -22.53 39.26 25.84
N THR A 34 -22.28 38.05 26.32
CA THR A 34 -22.68 37.48 27.61
C THR A 34 -21.52 36.59 28.03
N SER A 35 -20.85 36.91 29.14
CA SER A 35 -19.69 36.15 29.62
C SER A 35 -20.07 34.69 29.89
N LEU A 36 -19.11 33.77 29.88
CA LEU A 36 -19.36 32.38 30.28
C LEU A 36 -19.97 32.31 31.70
N GLN A 37 -19.56 33.22 32.59
CA GLN A 37 -20.13 33.35 33.92
C GLN A 37 -21.60 33.78 33.89
N ASP A 38 -21.97 34.68 32.98
CA ASP A 38 -23.37 35.13 32.84
C ASP A 38 -24.27 34.00 32.37
N PHE A 39 -23.77 33.07 31.54
CA PHE A 39 -24.52 31.86 31.17
C PHE A 39 -24.88 31.03 32.40
N TRP A 40 -23.91 30.77 33.29
CA TRP A 40 -24.15 29.98 34.50
C TRP A 40 -24.98 30.71 35.56
N ARG A 41 -24.88 32.05 35.61
CA ARG A 41 -25.61 32.88 36.56
C ARG A 41 -27.06 33.12 36.13
N ARG A 42 -27.40 33.03 34.84
CA ARG A 42 -28.75 33.38 34.37
C ARG A 42 -29.82 32.40 34.87
N SER A 43 -30.82 32.91 35.59
CA SER A 43 -31.86 32.07 36.21
C SER A 43 -33.05 31.70 35.30
N GLY A 44 -32.94 31.88 33.98
CA GLY A 44 -34.00 31.60 33.00
C GLY A 44 -34.40 32.82 32.16
N ASN A 45 -35.41 32.66 31.30
CA ASN A 45 -35.95 33.74 30.46
C ASN A 45 -36.59 34.83 31.33
N GLY A 46 -35.86 35.92 31.58
CA GLY A 46 -36.33 37.09 32.32
C GLY A 46 -35.88 37.17 33.79
N GLY A 47 -35.11 36.18 34.26
CA GLY A 47 -34.51 36.22 35.60
C GLY A 47 -33.19 37.00 35.64
N GLY A 48 -32.91 37.69 36.75
CA GLY A 48 -31.62 38.31 37.01
C GLY A 48 -30.47 37.29 37.06
N LEU A 49 -29.23 37.79 37.18
CA LEU A 49 -28.06 36.95 37.41
C LEU A 49 -28.03 36.49 38.87
N ALA A 50 -27.97 35.19 39.11
CA ALA A 50 -27.74 34.62 40.43
C ALA A 50 -26.39 35.09 40.99
N SER A 51 -26.37 35.45 42.26
CA SER A 51 -25.15 35.76 43.00
C SER A 51 -24.31 34.50 43.25
N ASP A 52 -23.02 34.67 43.53
CA ASP A 52 -22.14 33.53 43.82
C ASP A 52 -22.58 32.76 45.07
N ASP A 53 -23.13 33.44 46.09
CA ASP A 53 -23.65 32.79 47.29
C ASP A 53 -24.87 31.93 46.98
N GLN A 54 -25.75 32.38 46.07
CA GLN A 54 -26.87 31.58 45.58
C GLN A 54 -26.36 30.36 44.80
N LEU A 55 -25.38 30.54 43.92
CA LEU A 55 -24.80 29.44 43.15
C LEU A 55 -24.05 28.43 44.04
N LEU A 56 -23.37 28.88 45.08
CA LEU A 56 -22.77 28.02 46.11
C LEU A 56 -23.83 27.25 46.89
N ALA A 57 -24.90 27.92 47.33
CA ALA A 57 -26.01 27.28 48.05
C ALA A 57 -26.72 26.22 47.19
N MET A 58 -26.75 26.41 45.87
CA MET A 58 -27.25 25.42 44.90
C MET A 58 -26.23 24.31 44.56
N GLY A 59 -24.98 24.43 45.01
CA GLY A 59 -23.90 23.49 44.69
C GLY A 59 -23.37 23.60 43.25
N HIS A 60 -23.61 24.72 42.57
CA HIS A 60 -23.13 24.96 41.21
C HIS A 60 -21.68 25.47 41.20
N LEU A 61 -21.26 26.15 42.27
CA LEU A 61 -19.88 26.59 42.48
C LEU A 61 -19.19 25.73 43.54
N ILE A 62 -17.87 25.59 43.41
CA ILE A 62 -16.98 25.06 44.45
C ILE A 62 -15.85 26.06 44.71
N ASP A 63 -15.38 26.10 45.95
CA ASP A 63 -14.16 26.81 46.31
C ASP A 63 -12.98 25.84 46.23
N VAL A 64 -12.00 26.18 45.39
CA VAL A 64 -10.76 25.41 45.21
C VAL A 64 -9.65 26.15 45.96
N PRO A 65 -8.97 25.50 46.93
CA PRO A 65 -7.88 26.11 47.68
C PRO A 65 -6.83 26.74 46.75
N ASP A 66 -6.33 27.92 47.13
CA ASP A 66 -5.27 28.67 46.44
C ASP A 66 -5.57 29.16 45.01
N ILE A 67 -6.70 28.74 44.44
CA ILE A 67 -7.06 28.99 43.05
C ILE A 67 -8.30 29.89 42.95
N GLY A 68 -9.33 29.61 43.74
CA GLY A 68 -10.55 30.42 43.82
C GLY A 68 -11.84 29.64 43.55
N ARG A 69 -12.90 30.36 43.20
CA ARG A 69 -14.26 29.83 43.03
C ARG A 69 -14.56 29.47 41.58
N TYR A 70 -15.06 28.25 41.34
CA TYR A 70 -15.29 27.73 39.99
C TYR A 70 -16.62 27.00 39.85
N HIS A 71 -17.17 27.03 38.64
CA HIS A 71 -18.37 26.25 38.32
C HIS A 71 -18.02 24.77 38.13
N ILE A 72 -18.85 23.89 38.71
CA ILE A 72 -18.58 22.43 38.75
C ILE A 72 -18.41 21.79 37.36
N ALA A 73 -19.02 22.39 36.33
CA ALA A 73 -18.89 21.95 34.95
C ALA A 73 -17.45 22.03 34.40
N TYR A 74 -16.60 22.90 34.96
CA TYR A 74 -15.22 23.13 34.51
C TYR A 74 -14.17 22.46 35.38
N ILE A 75 -14.58 21.71 36.39
CA ILE A 75 -13.64 20.84 37.11
C ILE A 75 -12.98 19.92 36.07
N PRO A 76 -11.65 19.91 35.96
CA PRO A 76 -10.96 19.13 34.95
C PRO A 76 -10.98 17.64 35.29
N TRP A 77 -10.76 16.81 34.27
CA TRP A 77 -10.66 15.35 34.46
C TRP A 77 -9.53 14.97 35.42
N LYS A 78 -8.33 15.51 35.18
CA LYS A 78 -7.15 15.44 36.04
C LYS A 78 -6.82 16.83 36.57
N SER A 79 -6.37 16.92 37.80
CA SER A 79 -6.12 18.18 38.51
C SER A 79 -4.87 18.05 39.38
N SER A 80 -4.16 19.16 39.61
CA SER A 80 -3.12 19.28 40.65
C SER A 80 -3.64 19.00 42.06
N HIS A 81 -4.97 19.07 42.25
CA HIS A 81 -5.69 18.63 43.45
C HIS A 81 -6.50 17.37 43.12
N PRO A 82 -5.92 16.16 43.25
CA PRO A 82 -6.57 14.92 42.83
C PRO A 82 -7.95 14.70 43.45
N ALA A 83 -8.12 15.09 44.72
CA ALA A 83 -9.39 14.97 45.46
C ALA A 83 -10.56 15.73 44.79
N LEU A 84 -10.26 16.81 44.06
CA LEU A 84 -11.27 17.62 43.37
C LEU A 84 -11.44 17.25 41.90
N SER A 85 -10.59 16.37 41.35
CA SER A 85 -10.64 15.96 39.96
C SER A 85 -11.87 15.11 39.65
N LYS A 86 -12.44 15.26 38.44
CA LYS A 86 -13.58 14.43 38.00
C LYS A 86 -13.26 12.94 37.89
N GLN A 87 -11.97 12.59 37.75
CA GLN A 87 -11.53 11.20 37.79
C GLN A 87 -11.90 10.49 39.10
N ASN A 88 -12.00 11.22 40.22
CA ASN A 88 -12.31 10.66 41.54
C ASN A 88 -13.77 10.89 41.98
N TRP A 89 -14.62 11.42 41.10
CA TRP A 89 -16.03 11.66 41.40
C TRP A 89 -16.82 10.35 41.50
N LYS A 90 -17.72 10.28 42.48
CA LYS A 90 -18.69 9.20 42.61
C LYS A 90 -19.96 9.59 41.84
N ASP A 91 -20.92 8.67 41.78
CA ASP A 91 -22.15 8.88 41.01
C ASP A 91 -23.00 10.05 41.54
N LYS A 92 -22.87 10.40 42.82
CA LYS A 92 -23.57 11.53 43.41
C LYS A 92 -23.12 12.87 42.81
N GLU A 93 -21.81 13.07 42.65
CA GLU A 93 -21.23 14.28 42.06
C GLU A 93 -21.60 14.39 40.58
N TRP A 94 -21.58 13.28 39.85
CA TRP A 94 -22.05 13.22 38.47
C TRP A 94 -23.53 13.52 38.33
N ALA A 95 -24.38 12.98 39.21
CA ALA A 95 -25.81 13.27 39.24
C ALA A 95 -26.10 14.75 39.54
N LEU A 96 -25.30 15.38 40.42
CA LEU A 96 -25.38 16.82 40.67
C LEU A 96 -25.02 17.61 39.41
N LEU A 97 -23.87 17.34 38.78
CA LEU A 97 -23.48 18.02 37.54
C LEU A 97 -24.56 17.88 36.46
N ASN A 98 -25.09 16.68 36.26
CA ASN A 98 -26.17 16.44 35.31
C ASN A 98 -27.39 17.33 35.58
N ARG A 99 -27.84 17.39 36.84
CA ARG A 99 -28.96 18.25 37.24
C ARG A 99 -28.69 19.70 36.89
N VAL A 100 -27.47 20.20 37.17
CA VAL A 100 -27.08 21.58 36.86
C VAL A 100 -27.09 21.83 35.35
N LEU A 101 -26.45 20.96 34.56
CA LEU A 101 -26.39 21.09 33.10
C LEU A 101 -27.80 21.08 32.48
N LYS A 102 -28.66 20.16 32.92
CA LYS A 102 -30.05 20.07 32.46
C LYS A 102 -30.83 21.36 32.73
N ILE A 103 -30.80 21.87 33.96
CA ILE A 103 -31.51 23.10 34.34
C ILE A 103 -30.98 24.30 33.54
N CYS A 104 -29.66 24.46 33.41
CA CYS A 104 -29.06 25.56 32.67
C CYS A 104 -29.43 25.53 31.18
N CYS A 105 -29.45 24.33 30.58
CA CYS A 105 -29.79 24.15 29.18
C CYS A 105 -31.27 24.36 28.88
N GLU A 106 -32.17 23.85 29.72
CA GLU A 106 -33.62 24.06 29.60
C GLU A 106 -33.99 25.54 29.72
N ARG A 107 -33.27 26.28 30.57
CA ARG A 107 -33.48 27.72 30.80
C ARG A 107 -32.97 28.60 29.66
N ASN A 108 -31.98 28.15 28.90
CA ASN A 108 -31.28 28.98 27.91
C ASN A 108 -31.01 28.24 26.58
N PRO A 109 -32.02 27.63 25.94
CA PRO A 109 -31.82 26.72 24.80
C PRO A 109 -31.16 27.40 23.58
N VAL A 110 -31.50 28.67 23.34
CA VAL A 110 -30.91 29.47 22.24
C VAL A 110 -29.42 29.74 22.50
N PHE A 111 -29.03 29.96 23.75
CA PHE A 111 -27.62 30.19 24.10
C PHE A 111 -26.81 28.93 23.93
N VAL A 112 -27.32 27.78 24.41
CA VAL A 112 -26.61 26.49 24.31
C VAL A 112 -26.22 26.20 22.87
N GLN A 113 -27.10 26.45 21.90
CA GLN A 113 -26.87 26.19 20.48
C GLN A 113 -25.84 27.13 19.84
N ASN A 114 -25.75 28.37 20.32
CA ASN A 114 -24.86 29.38 19.75
C ASN A 114 -23.53 29.52 20.51
N PHE A 115 -23.36 28.79 21.62
CA PHE A 115 -22.19 28.88 22.47
C PHE A 115 -21.05 27.99 21.98
N GLU A 116 -19.82 28.50 22.01
CA GLU A 116 -18.59 27.72 21.80
C GLU A 116 -18.19 27.09 23.14
N TRP A 117 -18.55 25.83 23.33
CA TRP A 117 -18.21 25.10 24.55
C TRP A 117 -16.74 24.73 24.54
N THR A 118 -16.02 25.22 25.54
CA THR A 118 -14.60 24.93 25.71
C THR A 118 -14.25 24.41 27.09
N ASN A 119 -13.28 23.50 27.16
CA ASN A 119 -12.72 22.95 28.41
C ASN A 119 -13.78 22.30 29.32
N LEU A 120 -14.83 21.74 28.73
CA LEU A 120 -15.82 20.97 29.48
C LEU A 120 -15.36 19.53 29.65
N THR A 121 -15.62 18.96 30.83
CA THR A 121 -15.51 17.52 31.06
C THR A 121 -16.86 16.97 31.47
N VAL A 122 -17.49 16.15 30.63
CA VAL A 122 -18.87 15.66 30.85
C VAL A 122 -18.98 14.18 30.50
N ARG A 123 -19.85 13.43 31.19
CA ARG A 123 -20.25 12.10 30.72
C ARG A 123 -21.11 12.24 29.48
N SER A 124 -20.98 11.31 28.55
CA SER A 124 -21.67 11.31 27.25
C SER A 124 -23.19 11.36 27.38
N GLU A 125 -23.75 10.62 28.34
CA GLU A 125 -25.18 10.62 28.71
C GLU A 125 -25.71 12.01 29.10
N TYR A 126 -24.83 12.93 29.51
CA TYR A 126 -25.19 14.31 29.87
C TYR A 126 -24.78 15.33 28.80
N ALA A 127 -24.11 14.89 27.73
CA ALA A 127 -23.68 15.77 26.66
C ALA A 127 -24.85 16.21 25.78
N ILE A 128 -25.95 15.42 25.71
CA ILE A 128 -27.14 15.59 24.84
C ILE A 128 -27.55 17.05 24.60
N PRO A 129 -27.74 17.89 25.65
CA PRO A 129 -28.19 19.27 25.44
C PRO A 129 -27.19 20.13 24.65
N PHE A 130 -25.89 19.84 24.80
CA PHE A 130 -24.78 20.58 24.18
C PHE A 130 -24.50 20.11 22.76
N ILE A 131 -25.08 18.98 22.35
CA ILE A 131 -24.66 18.32 21.12
C ILE A 131 -24.93 19.20 19.88
N LYS A 132 -25.87 20.15 19.95
CA LYS A 132 -26.12 21.13 18.88
C LYS A 132 -25.07 22.27 18.78
N ALA A 133 -24.08 22.29 19.65
CA ALA A 133 -23.16 23.39 19.82
C ALA A 133 -21.75 23.05 19.29
N ASN A 134 -20.90 24.08 19.17
CA ASN A 134 -19.50 23.88 18.81
C ASN A 134 -18.72 23.44 20.04
N PHE A 135 -18.01 22.32 19.94
CA PHE A 135 -17.09 21.87 20.98
C PHE A 135 -15.66 22.09 20.55
N ASN A 136 -14.92 22.72 21.43
CA ASN A 136 -13.51 22.97 21.25
C ASN A 136 -12.79 22.66 22.54
N ASN A 137 -11.84 21.72 22.53
CA ASN A 137 -11.04 21.41 23.71
C ASN A 137 -11.91 20.86 24.86
N CYS A 138 -12.77 19.87 24.58
CA CYS A 138 -13.65 19.24 25.58
C CYS A 138 -13.29 17.76 25.78
N HIS A 139 -13.63 17.20 26.93
CA HIS A 139 -13.41 15.79 27.26
C HIS A 139 -14.74 15.10 27.58
N PHE A 140 -15.08 14.11 26.77
CA PHE A 140 -16.28 13.30 26.93
C PHE A 140 -15.94 11.90 27.43
N ILE A 141 -16.68 11.44 28.44
CA ILE A 141 -16.49 10.15 29.09
C ILE A 141 -17.67 9.25 28.78
N GLY A 142 -17.41 8.06 28.23
CA GLY A 142 -18.44 7.11 27.82
C GLY A 142 -18.87 7.26 26.36
N ASP A 143 -19.84 6.43 25.96
CA ASP A 143 -20.28 6.31 24.58
C ASP A 143 -21.21 7.45 24.17
N ILE A 144 -20.96 8.05 23.02
CA ILE A 144 -21.78 9.12 22.45
C ILE A 144 -22.52 8.61 21.22
N ASP A 145 -23.82 8.82 21.17
CA ASP A 145 -24.56 8.78 19.91
C ASP A 145 -24.43 10.13 19.20
N GLY A 146 -23.48 10.21 18.27
CA GLY A 146 -23.15 11.39 17.51
C GLY A 146 -24.18 11.79 16.45
N GLY A 147 -25.26 11.01 16.30
CA GLY A 147 -26.42 11.37 15.46
C GLY A 147 -27.06 12.69 15.91
N GLU A 148 -26.73 13.11 17.12
CA GLU A 148 -27.17 14.35 17.71
C GLU A 148 -26.22 15.53 17.38
N PHE A 149 -24.91 15.33 17.06
CA PHE A 149 -23.94 16.44 16.86
C PHE A 149 -24.44 17.37 15.75
N HIS A 150 -24.41 18.68 15.98
CA HIS A 150 -24.66 19.62 14.89
C HIS A 150 -23.63 19.38 13.79
N PRO A 151 -23.91 19.66 12.51
CA PRO A 151 -22.92 19.61 11.42
C PRO A 151 -21.66 20.47 11.61
N ASN A 152 -21.49 21.15 12.74
CA ASN A 152 -20.35 21.99 12.99
C ASN A 152 -19.18 21.19 13.59
N LYS A 153 -18.00 21.75 13.37
CA LYS A 153 -16.69 21.13 13.57
C LYS A 153 -16.41 20.82 15.04
N VAL A 154 -15.95 19.61 15.31
CA VAL A 154 -15.45 19.18 16.63
C VAL A 154 -13.94 19.42 16.64
N PHE A 155 -13.46 20.27 17.55
CA PHE A 155 -12.05 20.68 17.60
C PHE A 155 -11.38 20.24 18.89
N SER A 156 -10.17 19.69 18.80
CA SER A 156 -9.31 19.42 19.96
C SER A 156 -9.97 18.64 21.10
N CYS A 157 -10.98 17.81 20.79
CA CYS A 157 -11.76 17.11 21.81
C CYS A 157 -11.19 15.72 22.10
N ARG A 158 -11.38 15.26 23.34
CA ARG A 158 -11.04 13.92 23.81
C ARG A 158 -12.30 13.09 24.04
N PHE A 159 -12.28 11.84 23.57
CA PHE A 159 -13.38 10.89 23.72
C PHE A 159 -12.86 9.59 24.34
N ASP A 160 -13.31 9.29 25.56
CA ASP A 160 -13.04 8.03 26.25
C ASP A 160 -14.26 7.09 26.10
N GLY A 161 -14.56 6.71 24.85
CA GLY A 161 -15.70 5.85 24.50
C GLY A 161 -15.92 5.73 22.99
N TYR A 162 -17.02 5.10 22.58
CA TYR A 162 -17.43 5.01 21.18
C TYR A 162 -18.19 6.26 20.72
N ILE A 163 -18.01 6.68 19.47
CA ILE A 163 -18.83 7.72 18.83
C ILE A 163 -19.61 7.06 17.69
N LYS A 164 -20.92 6.86 17.88
CA LYS A 164 -21.82 6.35 16.83
C LYS A 164 -22.33 7.51 15.98
N ASN A 165 -22.77 7.28 14.74
CA ASN A 165 -23.44 8.30 13.93
C ASN A 165 -22.73 9.68 13.84
N ALA A 166 -21.39 9.71 13.92
CA ALA A 166 -20.59 10.92 13.94
C ALA A 166 -20.87 11.80 12.70
N LYS A 167 -20.83 13.13 12.86
CA LYS A 167 -21.11 14.07 11.76
C LYS A 167 -19.87 14.87 11.34
N SER A 168 -19.78 15.00 10.02
CA SER A 168 -19.02 15.93 9.17
C SER A 168 -17.53 16.14 9.43
N GLU A 169 -17.08 16.70 10.56
CA GLU A 169 -15.70 17.19 10.65
C GLU A 169 -15.11 17.12 12.07
N PHE A 170 -14.03 16.33 12.21
CA PHE A 170 -13.20 16.27 13.40
C PHE A 170 -11.83 16.86 13.08
N THR A 171 -11.34 17.75 13.94
CA THR A 171 -10.01 18.35 13.81
C THR A 171 -9.27 18.33 15.15
N GLY A 172 -8.05 17.81 15.20
CA GLY A 172 -7.26 17.80 16.44
C GLY A 172 -7.77 16.86 17.54
N CYS A 173 -8.67 15.92 17.21
CA CYS A 173 -9.39 15.14 18.22
C CYS A 173 -8.67 13.82 18.57
N PHE A 174 -8.83 13.37 19.80
CA PHE A 174 -8.38 12.06 20.28
C PHE A 174 -9.59 11.19 20.65
N CYS A 175 -9.65 9.97 20.13
CA CYS A 175 -10.67 8.99 20.48
C CYS A 175 -10.04 7.62 20.73
N ASN A 176 -10.19 7.11 21.95
CA ASN A 176 -9.69 5.78 22.30
C ASN A 176 -10.60 4.64 21.77
N GLY A 177 -11.86 4.95 21.46
CA GLY A 177 -12.84 3.99 20.93
C GLY A 177 -12.96 4.04 19.41
N THR A 178 -14.10 3.55 18.92
CA THR A 178 -14.47 3.57 17.50
C THR A 178 -15.29 4.80 17.18
N VAL A 179 -14.94 5.50 16.10
CA VAL A 179 -15.72 6.61 15.52
C VAL A 179 -16.43 6.10 14.27
N ILE A 180 -17.76 6.09 14.27
CA ILE A 180 -18.60 5.55 13.20
C ILE A 180 -19.32 6.69 12.48
N PHE A 181 -19.07 6.86 11.19
CA PHE A 181 -19.77 7.78 10.30
C PHE A 181 -20.82 7.01 9.47
N ASP A 182 -22.11 7.25 9.71
CA ASP A 182 -23.21 6.47 9.09
C ASP A 182 -23.98 7.22 7.98
N SER A 183 -23.94 8.56 7.90
CA SER A 183 -24.95 9.31 7.11
C SER A 183 -24.46 10.53 6.31
N ARG A 184 -23.20 10.95 6.44
CA ARG A 184 -22.69 12.18 5.82
C ARG A 184 -21.26 12.00 5.32
N ASP A 185 -20.81 12.96 4.53
CA ASP A 185 -19.38 13.11 4.25
C ASP A 185 -18.63 13.29 5.56
N ALA A 186 -17.46 12.67 5.67
CA ALA A 186 -16.64 12.64 6.86
C ALA A 186 -15.27 13.27 6.56
N LYS A 187 -14.85 14.21 7.40
CA LYS A 187 -13.54 14.86 7.36
C LYS A 187 -12.86 14.67 8.71
N VAL A 188 -11.65 14.12 8.68
CA VAL A 188 -10.84 13.84 9.87
C VAL A 188 -9.47 14.45 9.64
N ASN A 189 -9.11 15.46 10.42
CA ASN A 189 -7.87 16.19 10.26
C ASN A 189 -7.08 16.26 11.57
N HIS A 190 -5.78 15.98 11.57
CA HIS A 190 -4.95 16.03 12.79
C HIS A 190 -5.53 15.22 13.97
N CYS A 191 -6.21 14.11 13.72
CA CYS A 191 -6.86 13.32 14.77
C CYS A 191 -6.06 12.06 15.10
N GLU A 192 -6.20 11.56 16.32
CA GLU A 192 -5.72 10.25 16.75
C GLU A 192 -6.91 9.38 17.17
N PHE A 193 -7.26 8.41 16.33
CA PHE A 193 -8.38 7.50 16.56
C PHE A 193 -7.90 6.05 16.62
N ASN A 194 -8.44 5.26 17.55
CA ASN A 194 -8.18 3.82 17.55
C ASN A 194 -8.85 3.13 16.36
N GLU A 195 -10.13 3.41 16.12
CA GLU A 195 -10.85 2.85 14.98
C GLU A 195 -11.77 3.88 14.33
N LEU A 196 -11.76 3.93 12.99
CA LEU A 196 -12.62 4.75 12.17
C LEU A 196 -13.46 3.86 11.27
N VAL A 197 -14.77 3.93 11.38
CA VAL A 197 -15.69 3.18 10.51
C VAL A 197 -16.49 4.17 9.67
N ALA A 198 -16.28 4.15 8.36
CA ALA A 198 -17.13 4.85 7.40
C ALA A 198 -18.13 3.86 6.81
N HIS A 199 -19.39 3.97 7.21
CA HIS A 199 -20.45 3.08 6.79
C HIS A 199 -21.50 3.86 6.02
N ASN A 200 -21.78 3.47 4.79
CA ASN A 200 -22.89 4.04 4.04
C ASN A 200 -24.01 3.02 3.85
N ARG A 201 -25.05 3.14 4.68
CA ARG A 201 -26.30 2.37 4.52
C ARG A 201 -27.26 2.99 3.49
N ASN A 202 -27.02 4.24 3.10
CA ASN A 202 -27.91 5.00 2.23
C ASN A 202 -27.58 4.80 0.75
N THR A 203 -28.54 5.11 -0.12
CA THR A 203 -28.39 5.03 -1.59
C THR A 203 -27.44 6.07 -2.17
N LEU A 204 -27.20 7.19 -1.48
CA LEU A 204 -26.35 8.27 -1.98
C LEU A 204 -24.89 8.07 -1.54
N PRO A 205 -23.93 7.89 -2.48
CA PRO A 205 -22.51 7.72 -2.16
C PRO A 205 -21.92 8.92 -1.40
N ARG A 206 -21.09 8.66 -0.38
CA ARG A 206 -20.49 9.67 0.51
C ARG A 206 -18.97 9.73 0.43
N SER A 207 -18.38 10.83 0.87
CA SER A 207 -16.93 11.03 0.85
C SER A 207 -16.31 10.87 2.24
N LEU A 208 -15.16 10.20 2.31
CA LEU A 208 -14.29 10.15 3.49
C LEU A 208 -12.97 10.85 3.16
N GLU A 209 -12.60 11.83 3.96
CA GLU A 209 -11.32 12.54 3.87
C GLU A 209 -10.60 12.44 5.22
N VAL A 210 -9.43 11.80 5.23
CA VAL A 210 -8.54 11.68 6.38
C VAL A 210 -7.22 12.33 6.03
N THR A 211 -6.77 13.27 6.84
CA THR A 211 -5.57 14.08 6.58
C THR A 211 -4.76 14.23 7.86
N ASP A 212 -3.44 14.07 7.76
CA ASP A 212 -2.49 14.37 8.85
C ASP A 212 -2.87 13.69 10.18
N SER A 213 -3.43 12.48 10.11
CA SER A 213 -4.07 11.79 11.24
C SER A 213 -3.40 10.46 11.54
N LYS A 214 -3.53 9.99 12.78
CA LYS A 214 -3.10 8.66 13.21
C LYS A 214 -4.32 7.82 13.51
N ILE A 215 -4.65 6.90 12.62
CA ILE A 215 -5.84 6.06 12.76
C ILE A 215 -5.41 4.60 12.75
N ASN A 216 -5.46 3.93 13.90
CA ASN A 216 -4.95 2.56 14.00
C ASN A 216 -5.70 1.61 13.04
N ARG A 217 -7.04 1.71 12.94
CA ARG A 217 -7.85 0.95 11.97
C ARG A 217 -8.88 1.81 11.25
N ILE A 218 -8.96 1.71 9.92
CA ILE A 218 -9.99 2.34 9.07
C ILE A 218 -10.80 1.22 8.42
N VAL A 219 -12.12 1.25 8.58
CA VAL A 219 -13.05 0.29 7.98
C VAL A 219 -14.03 1.04 7.10
N ILE A 220 -14.15 0.63 5.84
CA ILE A 220 -15.05 1.23 4.85
C ILE A 220 -16.08 0.18 4.45
N ARG A 221 -17.37 0.52 4.61
CA ARG A 221 -18.50 -0.37 4.29
C ARG A 221 -19.51 0.35 3.40
N GLY A 222 -19.96 -0.34 2.35
CA GLY A 222 -20.98 0.17 1.43
C GLY A 222 -20.43 1.07 0.32
N ALA A 223 -21.29 1.92 -0.23
CA ALA A 223 -20.96 2.78 -1.37
C ALA A 223 -20.35 4.13 -0.94
N MET A 224 -19.14 4.45 -1.39
CA MET A 224 -18.45 5.71 -1.14
C MET A 224 -18.21 6.44 -2.45
N LYS A 225 -18.54 7.73 -2.51
CA LYS A 225 -18.20 8.60 -3.65
C LYS A 225 -16.69 8.76 -3.76
N SER A 226 -16.03 9.05 -2.63
CA SER A 226 -14.58 9.20 -2.60
C SER A 226 -13.98 8.81 -1.25
N VAL A 227 -12.77 8.29 -1.27
CA VAL A 227 -11.96 7.96 -0.09
C VAL A 227 -10.60 8.60 -0.31
N ILE A 228 -10.26 9.59 0.51
CA ILE A 228 -9.01 10.34 0.43
C ILE A 228 -8.32 10.17 1.79
N CYS A 229 -7.15 9.55 1.81
CA CYS A 229 -6.31 9.47 3.00
C CYS A 229 -4.94 10.04 2.65
N ARG A 230 -4.51 11.10 3.35
CA ARG A 230 -3.22 11.76 3.12
C ARG A 230 -2.43 11.86 4.41
N ARG A 231 -1.12 11.57 4.36
CA ARG A 231 -0.22 11.72 5.53
C ARG A 231 -0.83 11.07 6.78
N THR A 232 -1.34 9.86 6.60
CA THR A 232 -2.10 9.16 7.63
C THR A 232 -1.32 7.93 8.08
N GLU A 233 -1.05 7.82 9.38
CA GLU A 233 -0.49 6.60 9.97
C GLU A 233 -1.65 5.63 10.22
N ASN A 234 -1.63 4.49 9.54
CA ASN A 234 -2.68 3.49 9.62
C ASN A 234 -2.12 2.06 9.60
N ASN A 235 -2.54 1.24 10.56
CA ASN A 235 -2.11 -0.15 10.69
C ASN A 235 -3.07 -1.13 10.01
N ASN A 236 -4.28 -0.70 9.67
CA ASN A 236 -5.25 -1.58 9.04
C ASN A 236 -6.29 -0.75 8.27
N LEU A 237 -6.34 -0.92 6.95
CA LEU A 237 -7.38 -0.36 6.09
C LEU A 237 -8.19 -1.52 5.50
N ASP A 238 -9.41 -1.72 6.00
CA ASP A 238 -10.34 -2.72 5.49
C ASP A 238 -11.47 -2.05 4.69
N ALA A 239 -11.40 -2.15 3.38
CA ALA A 239 -12.42 -1.71 2.43
C ALA A 239 -13.08 -2.92 1.73
N SER A 240 -13.08 -4.09 2.35
CA SER A 240 -13.70 -5.29 1.77
C SER A 240 -15.18 -5.07 1.50
N ASP A 241 -15.63 -5.54 0.33
CA ASP A 241 -17.00 -5.40 -0.17
C ASP A 241 -17.47 -3.94 -0.35
N ALA A 242 -16.54 -2.97 -0.32
CA ALA A 242 -16.86 -1.58 -0.55
C ALA A 242 -16.99 -1.27 -2.05
N HIS A 243 -17.90 -0.36 -2.37
CA HIS A 243 -18.03 0.20 -3.72
C HIS A 243 -17.55 1.66 -3.68
N ILE A 244 -16.40 1.96 -4.28
CA ILE A 244 -15.72 3.24 -4.13
C ILE A 244 -15.63 3.95 -5.48
N GLY A 245 -16.18 5.14 -5.59
CA GLY A 245 -16.09 5.96 -6.80
C GLY A 245 -14.64 6.38 -7.09
N LYS A 246 -13.98 7.03 -6.13
CA LYS A 246 -12.58 7.48 -6.24
C LYS A 246 -11.79 7.12 -4.98
N ILE A 247 -10.57 6.61 -5.13
CA ILE A 247 -9.66 6.39 -4.01
C ILE A 247 -8.33 7.12 -4.22
N ASN A 248 -7.88 7.83 -3.21
CA ASN A 248 -6.56 8.48 -3.19
C ASN A 248 -5.93 8.25 -1.81
N LEU A 249 -4.95 7.34 -1.76
CA LEU A 249 -4.15 7.06 -0.59
C LEU A 249 -2.75 7.61 -0.86
N SER A 250 -2.33 8.65 -0.15
CA SER A 250 -1.02 9.29 -0.34
C SER A 250 -0.26 9.43 0.97
N GLU A 251 1.02 9.05 1.01
CA GLU A 251 1.86 9.13 2.21
C GLU A 251 1.21 8.40 3.40
N MET A 252 0.71 7.19 3.13
CA MET A 252 0.16 6.31 4.17
C MET A 252 1.31 5.59 4.87
N GLY A 253 1.54 5.96 6.13
CA GLY A 253 2.53 5.34 6.99
C GLY A 253 1.95 4.18 7.80
N GLY A 254 2.83 3.39 8.41
CA GLY A 254 2.48 2.22 9.22
C GLY A 254 2.74 0.91 8.48
N ASP A 255 2.97 -0.16 9.23
CA ASP A 255 3.17 -1.52 8.70
C ASP A 255 1.82 -2.20 8.41
N GLY A 256 0.88 -1.43 7.89
CA GLY A 256 -0.53 -1.77 7.93
C GLY A 256 -0.99 -2.79 6.89
N ILE A 257 -2.04 -3.54 7.25
CA ILE A 257 -2.71 -4.47 6.34
C ILE A 257 -3.78 -3.73 5.54
N PHE A 258 -3.67 -3.79 4.23
CA PHE A 258 -4.66 -3.26 3.30
C PHE A 258 -5.53 -4.40 2.77
N ASN A 259 -6.85 -4.24 2.80
CA ASN A 259 -7.78 -5.25 2.34
C ASN A 259 -8.91 -4.63 1.50
N PHE A 260 -8.90 -4.94 0.22
CA PHE A 260 -9.91 -4.56 -0.79
C PHE A 260 -10.58 -5.82 -1.38
N HIS A 261 -10.80 -6.84 -0.54
CA HIS A 261 -11.44 -8.06 -0.99
C HIS A 261 -12.85 -7.79 -1.54
N ARG A 262 -13.11 -8.21 -2.80
CA ARG A 262 -14.38 -8.01 -3.52
C ARG A 262 -14.83 -6.55 -3.66
N SER A 263 -13.92 -5.59 -3.47
CA SER A 263 -14.23 -4.19 -3.65
C SER A 263 -14.35 -3.83 -5.13
N VAL A 264 -15.16 -2.82 -5.42
CA VAL A 264 -15.29 -2.24 -6.76
C VAL A 264 -14.83 -0.80 -6.69
N ILE A 265 -13.93 -0.41 -7.60
CA ILE A 265 -13.44 0.96 -7.72
C ILE A 265 -13.78 1.49 -9.11
N GLU A 266 -14.73 2.43 -9.20
CA GLU A 266 -15.38 2.78 -10.48
C GLU A 266 -14.57 3.74 -11.35
N ASN A 267 -14.05 4.80 -10.74
CA ASN A 267 -13.37 5.86 -11.47
C ASN A 267 -11.85 5.73 -11.25
N TYR A 268 -11.29 6.63 -10.44
CA TYR A 268 -9.85 6.78 -10.35
C TYR A 268 -9.29 6.25 -9.03
N ALA A 269 -8.20 5.50 -9.11
CA ALA A 269 -7.48 4.98 -7.95
C ALA A 269 -6.02 5.42 -7.94
N THR A 270 -5.58 6.04 -6.85
CA THR A 270 -4.18 6.41 -6.63
C THR A 270 -3.68 5.89 -5.30
N PHE A 271 -2.52 5.25 -5.34
CA PHE A 271 -1.77 4.78 -4.19
C PHE A 271 -0.36 5.37 -4.30
N GLU A 272 -0.05 6.39 -3.51
CA GLU A 272 1.23 7.10 -3.52
C GLU A 272 1.95 6.95 -2.18
N ILE A 273 3.19 6.46 -2.18
CA ILE A 273 4.01 6.28 -0.96
C ILE A 273 3.20 5.52 0.11
N VAL A 274 2.69 4.35 -0.29
CA VAL A 274 1.94 3.45 0.59
C VAL A 274 2.82 2.26 0.91
N LEU A 275 3.12 2.09 2.20
CA LEU A 275 3.76 0.89 2.72
C LEU A 275 2.69 -0.17 2.95
N ILE A 276 2.57 -1.08 2.00
CA ILE A 276 1.65 -2.20 2.08
C ILE A 276 2.43 -3.37 2.65
N ASN A 277 2.18 -3.69 3.93
CA ASN A 277 2.73 -4.89 4.51
C ASN A 277 1.80 -6.05 4.15
N SER A 278 2.20 -6.83 3.15
CA SER A 278 1.44 -8.01 2.75
C SER A 278 1.42 -8.97 3.95
N SER A 279 0.23 -9.21 4.52
CA SER A 279 0.07 -10.28 5.53
C SER A 279 0.58 -11.61 4.97
N SER A 280 0.74 -12.64 5.81
CA SER A 280 1.08 -13.99 5.34
C SER A 280 0.16 -14.46 4.19
N ASP A 281 -1.09 -13.99 4.19
CA ASP A 281 -2.06 -14.20 3.12
C ASP A 281 -2.02 -13.08 2.06
N TYR A 282 -0.95 -13.13 1.26
CA TYR A 282 -0.70 -12.28 0.10
C TYR A 282 -1.86 -12.21 -0.91
N ARG A 283 -2.79 -13.18 -0.87
CA ARG A 283 -3.91 -13.20 -1.82
C ARG A 283 -4.95 -12.14 -1.49
N ASN A 284 -5.01 -11.64 -0.26
CA ASN A 284 -6.20 -10.93 0.22
C ASN A 284 -6.26 -9.46 -0.16
N VAL A 285 -5.14 -8.79 -0.41
CA VAL A 285 -5.12 -7.31 -0.58
C VAL A 285 -6.09 -6.85 -1.66
N PHE A 286 -6.06 -7.44 -2.85
CA PHE A 286 -6.97 -7.10 -3.96
C PHE A 286 -7.76 -8.31 -4.47
N LYS A 287 -8.03 -9.28 -3.61
CA LYS A 287 -8.70 -10.52 -4.00
C LYS A 287 -10.09 -10.25 -4.58
N ASN A 288 -10.31 -10.59 -5.85
CA ASN A 288 -11.55 -10.30 -6.58
C ASN A 288 -11.93 -8.80 -6.60
N CYS A 289 -10.95 -7.91 -6.42
CA CYS A 289 -11.14 -6.48 -6.56
C CYS A 289 -11.32 -6.13 -8.05
N ARG A 290 -12.24 -5.22 -8.35
CA ARG A 290 -12.48 -4.71 -9.71
C ARG A 290 -12.13 -3.23 -9.77
N PHE A 291 -11.30 -2.86 -10.73
CA PHE A 291 -11.01 -1.47 -11.07
C PHE A 291 -11.60 -1.19 -12.46
N ASP A 292 -12.63 -0.36 -12.50
CA ASP A 292 -13.36 -0.06 -13.73
C ASP A 292 -12.68 1.04 -14.57
N ASP A 293 -11.85 1.87 -13.95
CA ASP A 293 -11.06 2.91 -14.61
C ASP A 293 -9.60 2.92 -14.08
N LYS A 294 -8.80 3.92 -14.46
CA LYS A 294 -7.35 3.94 -14.34
C LYS A 294 -6.87 3.84 -12.90
N VAL A 295 -5.87 2.98 -12.70
CA VAL A 295 -5.21 2.76 -11.40
C VAL A 295 -3.76 3.18 -11.48
N VAL A 296 -3.29 3.95 -10.49
CA VAL A 296 -1.93 4.44 -10.41
C VAL A 296 -1.31 4.08 -9.06
N PHE A 297 -0.19 3.37 -9.10
CA PHE A 297 0.67 3.08 -7.96
C PHE A 297 1.98 3.86 -8.11
N LEU A 298 2.28 4.74 -7.16
CA LEU A 298 3.48 5.59 -7.15
C LEU A 298 4.28 5.33 -5.87
N ASN A 299 5.53 4.91 -6.00
CA ASN A 299 6.45 4.68 -4.89
C ASN A 299 5.87 3.74 -3.80
N THR A 300 5.11 2.73 -4.18
CA THR A 300 4.52 1.76 -3.24
C THR A 300 5.44 0.56 -3.00
N SER A 301 5.27 -0.11 -1.85
CA SER A 301 5.95 -1.38 -1.52
C SER A 301 5.15 -2.63 -1.94
N LEU A 302 4.22 -2.46 -2.88
CA LEU A 302 3.28 -3.48 -3.31
C LEU A 302 3.98 -4.65 -3.99
N LYS A 303 3.52 -5.88 -3.72
CA LYS A 303 4.00 -7.09 -4.39
C LYS A 303 3.18 -7.35 -5.64
N LEU A 304 3.82 -7.78 -6.72
CA LEU A 304 3.13 -8.00 -7.99
C LEU A 304 2.16 -9.18 -7.89
N SER A 305 2.43 -10.19 -7.04
CA SER A 305 1.51 -11.32 -6.84
C SER A 305 0.15 -10.94 -6.24
N GLU A 306 -0.01 -9.75 -5.67
CA GLU A 306 -1.25 -9.26 -5.06
C GLU A 306 -2.34 -8.96 -6.11
N PHE A 307 -1.99 -8.93 -7.40
CA PHE A 307 -2.92 -8.71 -8.51
C PHE A 307 -3.53 -9.99 -9.10
N CYS A 308 -3.30 -11.17 -8.52
CA CYS A 308 -3.59 -12.44 -9.19
C CYS A 308 -5.08 -12.70 -9.45
N GLU A 309 -5.95 -12.05 -8.68
CA GLU A 309 -7.42 -12.14 -8.80
C GLU A 309 -8.06 -10.78 -9.11
N VAL A 310 -7.26 -9.79 -9.54
CA VAL A 310 -7.77 -8.45 -9.88
C VAL A 310 -8.41 -8.43 -11.25
N ARG A 311 -9.51 -7.70 -11.37
CA ARG A 311 -10.15 -7.36 -12.65
C ARG A 311 -9.85 -5.91 -12.98
N LEU A 312 -9.08 -5.68 -14.02
CA LEU A 312 -8.76 -4.36 -14.55
C LEU A 312 -9.56 -4.13 -15.83
N ASN A 313 -10.34 -3.06 -15.92
CA ASN A 313 -10.99 -2.66 -17.18
C ASN A 313 -10.16 -1.63 -17.96
N GLN A 314 -9.30 -0.89 -17.26
CA GLN A 314 -8.38 0.09 -17.82
C GLN A 314 -6.91 -0.26 -17.48
N PRO A 315 -5.93 0.40 -18.12
CA PRO A 315 -4.51 0.20 -17.85
C PRO A 315 -4.14 0.60 -16.42
N ILE A 316 -3.10 -0.08 -15.91
CA ILE A 316 -2.49 0.20 -14.61
C ILE A 316 -1.12 0.87 -14.82
N ASP A 317 -0.86 1.95 -14.08
CA ASP A 317 0.47 2.56 -14.04
C ASP A 317 1.15 2.18 -12.73
N ILE A 318 2.22 1.38 -12.81
CA ILE A 318 2.98 0.93 -11.64
C ILE A 318 4.36 1.58 -11.64
N ARG A 319 4.63 2.40 -10.62
CA ARG A 319 5.95 2.94 -10.28
C ARG A 319 6.28 2.53 -8.85
N LEU A 320 7.25 1.65 -8.67
CA LEU A 320 7.62 1.12 -7.35
C LEU A 320 8.79 1.92 -6.76
N TYR A 321 8.94 1.86 -5.44
CA TYR A 321 9.93 2.65 -4.72
C TYR A 321 11.36 2.39 -5.22
N ALA A 322 11.94 3.36 -5.92
CA ALA A 322 13.30 3.34 -6.47
C ALA A 322 13.65 2.10 -7.32
N LYS A 323 12.65 1.36 -7.81
CA LYS A 323 12.83 0.08 -8.51
C LYS A 323 12.00 0.05 -9.78
N THR A 324 12.57 -0.54 -10.82
CA THR A 324 11.78 -0.94 -11.99
C THR A 324 10.86 -2.10 -11.61
N PRO A 325 9.71 -2.26 -12.28
CA PRO A 325 8.85 -3.45 -12.12
C PRO A 325 9.62 -4.78 -12.19
N GLU A 326 10.63 -4.90 -13.06
CA GLU A 326 11.47 -6.09 -13.17
C GLU A 326 12.34 -6.32 -11.94
N ALA A 327 12.94 -5.26 -11.37
CA ALA A 327 13.76 -5.38 -10.17
C ALA A 327 12.89 -5.80 -8.96
N ALA A 328 11.67 -5.27 -8.86
CA ALA A 328 10.72 -5.69 -7.83
C ALA A 328 10.25 -7.14 -8.02
N CYS A 329 9.97 -7.57 -9.26
CA CYS A 329 9.66 -8.96 -9.57
C CYS A 329 10.81 -9.91 -9.17
N ASP A 330 12.06 -9.50 -9.42
CA ASP A 330 13.24 -10.31 -9.09
C ASP A 330 13.46 -10.45 -7.58
N GLU A 331 13.20 -9.39 -6.84
CA GLU A 331 13.21 -9.41 -5.38
C GLU A 331 12.09 -10.27 -4.82
N GLU A 332 10.87 -10.12 -5.32
CA GLU A 332 9.73 -10.95 -4.93
C GLU A 332 9.98 -12.43 -5.22
N ILE A 333 10.58 -12.77 -6.37
CA ILE A 333 11.00 -14.15 -6.67
C ILE A 333 12.04 -14.66 -5.65
N LYS A 334 13.01 -13.82 -5.24
CA LYS A 334 13.99 -14.21 -4.22
C LYS A 334 13.32 -14.50 -2.88
N GLU A 335 12.38 -13.67 -2.46
CA GLU A 335 11.57 -13.88 -1.26
C GLU A 335 10.74 -15.17 -1.35
N ILE A 336 10.04 -15.39 -2.47
CA ILE A 336 9.21 -16.57 -2.70
C ILE A 336 10.05 -17.85 -2.64
N ARG A 337 11.31 -17.83 -3.10
CA ARG A 337 12.20 -18.99 -3.04
C ARG A 337 12.60 -19.41 -1.63
N ALA A 338 12.50 -18.52 -0.65
CA ALA A 338 12.78 -18.82 0.75
C ALA A 338 11.61 -19.55 1.45
N LEU A 339 10.44 -19.67 0.80
CA LEU A 339 9.25 -20.29 1.36
C LEU A 339 9.24 -21.82 1.24
N SER A 340 8.28 -22.45 1.93
CA SER A 340 7.97 -23.88 1.78
C SER A 340 7.65 -24.22 0.32
N LYS A 341 7.84 -25.49 -0.10
CA LYS A 341 7.62 -25.89 -1.51
C LYS A 341 6.18 -25.59 -1.98
N TRP A 342 5.18 -25.86 -1.14
CA TRP A 342 3.78 -25.65 -1.47
C TRP A 342 3.43 -24.16 -1.57
N ASP A 343 3.85 -23.36 -0.59
CA ASP A 343 3.61 -21.89 -0.60
C ASP A 343 4.37 -21.20 -1.74
N ARG A 344 5.57 -21.70 -2.05
CA ARG A 344 6.40 -21.20 -3.14
C ARG A 344 5.70 -21.34 -4.49
N ASP A 345 5.22 -22.54 -4.82
CA ASP A 345 4.55 -22.77 -6.11
C ASP A 345 3.23 -21.97 -6.17
N ALA A 346 2.47 -21.94 -5.08
CA ALA A 346 1.24 -21.15 -4.97
C ALA A 346 1.47 -19.63 -5.13
N ARG A 347 2.59 -19.09 -4.65
CA ARG A 347 2.96 -17.68 -4.86
C ARG A 347 3.49 -17.42 -6.27
N LEU A 348 4.26 -18.33 -6.85
CA LEU A 348 4.70 -18.22 -8.24
C LEU A 348 3.53 -18.29 -9.22
N ASP A 349 2.50 -19.11 -8.93
CA ASP A 349 1.25 -19.15 -9.70
C ASP A 349 0.53 -17.80 -9.66
N ALA A 350 0.44 -17.19 -8.47
CA ALA A 350 -0.17 -15.87 -8.31
C ALA A 350 0.61 -14.77 -9.03
N LEU A 351 1.95 -14.79 -8.93
CA LEU A 351 2.83 -13.85 -9.63
C LEU A 351 2.69 -13.99 -11.16
N GLU A 352 2.70 -15.22 -11.68
CA GLU A 352 2.51 -15.49 -13.11
C GLU A 352 1.17 -14.92 -13.59
N ARG A 353 0.08 -15.24 -12.88
CA ARG A 353 -1.27 -14.78 -13.22
C ARG A 353 -1.39 -13.26 -13.17
N SER A 354 -0.75 -12.63 -12.20
CA SER A 354 -0.71 -11.16 -12.06
C SER A 354 -0.01 -10.51 -13.25
N CYS A 355 1.17 -11.01 -13.63
CA CYS A 355 1.88 -10.53 -14.82
C CYS A 355 1.07 -10.73 -16.10
N GLN A 356 0.37 -11.85 -16.23
CA GLN A 356 -0.51 -12.12 -17.37
C GLN A 356 -1.66 -11.10 -17.44
N ILE A 357 -2.38 -10.87 -16.32
CA ILE A 357 -3.48 -9.90 -16.24
C ILE A 357 -2.98 -8.51 -16.65
N ILE A 358 -1.86 -8.05 -16.10
CA ILE A 358 -1.31 -6.72 -16.39
C ILE A 358 -0.84 -6.63 -17.86
N SER A 359 -0.18 -7.67 -18.38
CA SER A 359 0.25 -7.75 -19.78
C SER A 359 -0.92 -7.68 -20.76
N ASP A 360 -1.99 -8.43 -20.51
CA ASP A 360 -3.17 -8.46 -21.37
C ASP A 360 -3.86 -7.09 -21.43
N ARG A 361 -3.83 -6.32 -20.34
CA ARG A 361 -4.40 -4.97 -20.31
C ARG A 361 -3.55 -3.94 -21.04
N HIS A 362 -2.23 -3.99 -20.89
CA HIS A 362 -1.35 -3.12 -21.68
C HIS A 362 -1.43 -3.42 -23.18
N ARG A 363 -1.64 -4.69 -23.56
CA ARG A 363 -1.90 -5.09 -24.94
C ARG A 363 -3.17 -4.44 -25.50
N GLN A 364 -4.26 -4.46 -24.73
CA GLN A 364 -5.54 -3.83 -25.12
C GLN A 364 -5.40 -2.31 -25.31
N ASP A 365 -4.54 -1.68 -24.52
CA ASP A 365 -4.25 -0.24 -24.56
C ASP A 365 -3.24 0.17 -25.65
N GLY A 366 -2.59 -0.80 -26.31
CA GLY A 366 -1.54 -0.53 -27.30
C GLY A 366 -0.17 -0.17 -26.71
N ARG A 367 0.03 -0.29 -25.38
CA ARG A 367 1.31 -0.04 -24.69
C ARG A 367 2.24 -1.26 -24.79
N ARG A 368 2.78 -1.48 -25.99
CA ARG A 368 3.60 -2.66 -26.33
C ARG A 368 4.86 -2.82 -25.48
N ASP A 369 5.46 -1.70 -25.07
CA ASP A 369 6.67 -1.71 -24.24
C ASP A 369 6.41 -2.39 -22.88
N LEU A 370 5.32 -2.01 -22.21
CA LEU A 370 4.92 -2.58 -20.93
C LEU A 370 4.38 -3.99 -21.08
N GLU A 371 3.58 -4.26 -22.13
CA GLU A 371 3.16 -5.63 -22.47
C GLU A 371 4.36 -6.58 -22.51
N HIS A 372 5.38 -6.23 -23.30
CA HIS A 372 6.58 -7.07 -23.41
C HIS A 372 7.30 -7.22 -22.06
N ARG A 373 7.38 -6.17 -21.25
CA ARG A 373 8.01 -6.24 -19.92
C ARG A 373 7.29 -7.21 -18.98
N PHE A 374 5.96 -7.11 -18.87
CA PHE A 374 5.16 -8.00 -18.03
C PHE A 374 5.12 -9.44 -18.56
N ARG A 375 5.09 -9.64 -19.89
CA ARG A 375 5.20 -10.97 -20.50
C ARG A 375 6.50 -11.68 -20.18
N ARG A 376 7.62 -10.95 -20.06
CA ARG A 376 8.90 -11.53 -19.62
C ARG A 376 8.86 -11.95 -18.16
N MET A 377 8.25 -11.13 -17.30
CA MET A 377 8.08 -11.45 -15.88
C MET A 377 7.18 -12.68 -15.68
N GLU A 378 6.14 -12.85 -16.50
CA GLU A 378 5.32 -14.06 -16.57
C GLU A 378 6.19 -15.30 -16.89
N ILE A 379 6.99 -15.26 -17.97
CA ILE A 379 7.86 -16.39 -18.34
C ILE A 379 8.88 -16.68 -17.24
N LYS A 380 9.45 -15.63 -16.64
CA LYS A 380 10.42 -15.75 -15.57
C LYS A 380 9.83 -16.44 -14.34
N SER A 381 8.66 -16.00 -13.87
CA SER A 381 7.96 -16.63 -12.73
C SER A 381 7.62 -18.11 -13.02
N ARG A 382 7.15 -18.44 -14.23
CA ARG A 382 6.91 -19.82 -14.67
C ARG A 382 8.16 -20.68 -14.56
N SER A 383 9.34 -20.17 -14.95
CA SER A 383 10.60 -20.92 -14.93
C SER A 383 11.01 -21.44 -13.55
N TYR A 384 10.53 -20.80 -12.47
CA TYR A 384 10.86 -21.14 -11.10
C TYR A 384 9.91 -22.16 -10.46
N LYS A 385 8.77 -22.48 -11.09
CA LYS A 385 7.78 -23.43 -10.56
C LYS A 385 8.36 -24.84 -10.45
N SER A 386 8.08 -25.53 -9.33
CA SER A 386 8.64 -26.86 -9.11
C SER A 386 8.01 -27.92 -10.01
N SER A 387 6.73 -27.74 -10.39
CA SER A 387 5.94 -28.62 -11.26
C SER A 387 6.43 -28.71 -12.71
N ASN A 388 7.26 -27.77 -13.18
CA ASN A 388 7.74 -27.81 -14.56
C ASN A 388 8.70 -28.98 -14.80
N VAL A 389 8.41 -29.75 -15.86
CA VAL A 389 9.22 -30.85 -16.40
C VAL A 389 10.65 -30.35 -16.65
N GLY A 390 11.66 -31.18 -16.36
CA GLY A 390 13.07 -30.79 -16.41
C GLY A 390 13.50 -30.08 -17.69
N PHE A 391 12.98 -30.53 -18.85
CA PHE A 391 13.27 -29.91 -20.14
C PHE A 391 12.73 -28.48 -20.26
N ALA A 392 11.51 -28.19 -19.78
CA ALA A 392 10.96 -26.83 -19.82
C ALA A 392 11.77 -25.85 -18.96
N LYS A 393 12.27 -26.31 -17.80
CA LYS A 393 13.19 -25.53 -16.96
C LYS A 393 14.51 -25.26 -17.68
N PHE A 394 15.07 -26.26 -18.36
CA PHE A 394 16.28 -26.11 -19.15
C PHE A 394 16.10 -25.09 -20.27
N VAL A 395 15.04 -25.22 -21.08
CA VAL A 395 14.74 -24.29 -22.18
C VAL A 395 14.53 -22.87 -21.66
N SER A 396 13.81 -22.68 -20.55
CA SER A 396 13.59 -21.35 -19.98
C SER A 396 14.88 -20.72 -19.45
N ARG A 397 15.74 -21.50 -18.80
CA ARG A 397 17.07 -21.04 -18.35
C ARG A 397 17.98 -20.69 -19.52
N PHE A 398 18.01 -21.54 -20.55
CA PHE A 398 18.78 -21.31 -21.77
C PHE A 398 18.30 -20.03 -22.46
N TYR A 399 16.98 -19.87 -22.61
CA TYR A 399 16.37 -18.69 -23.21
C TYR A 399 16.70 -17.40 -22.42
N GLY A 400 16.65 -17.46 -21.08
CA GLY A 400 17.02 -16.34 -20.20
C GLY A 400 18.50 -15.97 -20.28
N LEU A 401 19.39 -16.98 -20.33
CA LEU A 401 20.83 -16.79 -20.46
C LEU A 401 21.19 -16.10 -21.78
N VAL A 402 20.66 -16.64 -22.87
CA VAL A 402 21.02 -16.25 -24.25
C VAL A 402 20.36 -14.94 -24.69
N SER A 403 19.10 -14.71 -24.35
CA SER A 403 18.34 -13.58 -24.91
C SER A 403 17.96 -12.51 -23.88
N ASN A 404 18.15 -12.78 -22.57
CA ASN A 404 17.51 -12.02 -21.51
C ASN A 404 16.00 -11.85 -21.73
N PHE A 405 15.34 -12.90 -22.23
CA PHE A 405 13.94 -12.87 -22.66
C PHE A 405 13.64 -11.77 -23.71
N GLY A 406 14.59 -11.51 -24.63
CA GLY A 406 14.45 -10.53 -25.71
C GLY A 406 14.78 -9.07 -25.36
N VAL A 407 15.25 -8.77 -24.14
CA VAL A 407 15.69 -7.39 -23.77
C VAL A 407 16.97 -7.02 -24.52
N SER A 408 17.90 -7.98 -24.61
CA SER A 408 19.25 -7.71 -25.07
C SER A 408 19.41 -8.12 -26.53
N LEU A 409 19.80 -7.16 -27.36
CA LEU A 409 20.20 -7.39 -28.74
C LEU A 409 21.60 -8.01 -28.83
N TYR A 410 22.49 -7.68 -27.87
CA TYR A 410 23.88 -8.14 -27.90
C TYR A 410 24.05 -9.58 -27.39
N ARG A 411 23.24 -10.06 -26.44
CA ARG A 411 23.45 -11.40 -25.85
C ARG A 411 23.29 -12.54 -26.86
N PRO A 412 22.31 -12.53 -27.79
CA PRO A 412 22.27 -13.53 -28.86
C PRO A 412 23.51 -13.49 -29.76
N ILE A 413 24.03 -12.30 -30.08
CA ILE A 413 25.26 -12.14 -30.88
C ILE A 413 26.47 -12.70 -30.13
N VAL A 414 26.63 -12.34 -28.85
CA VAL A 414 27.71 -12.88 -28.02
C VAL A 414 27.58 -14.39 -27.87
N SER A 415 26.36 -14.91 -27.72
CA SER A 415 26.11 -16.35 -27.65
C SER A 415 26.45 -17.05 -28.97
N LEU A 416 26.18 -16.41 -30.12
CA LEU A 416 26.59 -16.89 -31.44
C LEU A 416 28.12 -16.92 -31.56
N LEU A 417 28.80 -15.87 -31.10
CA LEU A 417 30.26 -15.80 -31.11
C LEU A 417 30.88 -16.86 -30.19
N VAL A 418 30.33 -17.05 -28.99
CA VAL A 418 30.77 -18.11 -28.07
C VAL A 418 30.53 -19.48 -28.69
N LEU A 419 29.36 -19.71 -29.30
CA LEU A 419 29.07 -20.96 -30.00
C LEU A 419 30.07 -21.20 -31.14
N LEU A 420 30.39 -20.16 -31.93
CA LEU A 420 31.39 -20.22 -33.01
C LEU A 420 32.74 -20.69 -32.48
N LEU A 421 33.24 -20.03 -31.43
CA LEU A 421 34.57 -20.30 -30.86
C LEU A 421 34.62 -21.68 -30.18
N CYS A 422 33.60 -22.04 -29.42
CA CYS A 422 33.53 -23.35 -28.76
C CYS A 422 33.43 -24.49 -29.78
N SER A 423 32.62 -24.34 -30.82
CA SER A 423 32.53 -25.33 -31.91
C SER A 423 33.82 -25.42 -32.70
N ALA A 424 34.47 -24.29 -33.04
CA ALA A 424 35.76 -24.29 -33.72
C ALA A 424 36.84 -25.00 -32.89
N ALA A 425 36.92 -24.73 -31.59
CA ALA A 425 37.85 -25.42 -30.69
C ALA A 425 37.55 -26.93 -30.60
N THR A 426 36.27 -27.30 -30.55
CA THR A 426 35.84 -28.71 -30.51
C THR A 426 36.21 -29.44 -31.81
N TYR A 427 35.97 -28.84 -32.98
CA TYR A 427 36.36 -29.44 -34.26
C TYR A 427 37.87 -29.52 -34.43
N ALA A 428 38.63 -28.51 -33.97
CA ALA A 428 40.08 -28.56 -34.01
C ALA A 428 40.63 -29.67 -33.11
N ALA A 429 40.05 -29.87 -31.91
CA ALA A 429 40.43 -30.96 -31.02
C ALA A 429 40.13 -32.33 -31.65
N ILE A 430 38.94 -32.51 -32.23
CA ILE A 430 38.57 -33.77 -32.91
C ILE A 430 39.48 -34.01 -34.12
N GLY A 431 39.76 -32.99 -34.93
CA GLY A 431 40.68 -33.08 -36.07
C GLY A 431 42.10 -33.43 -35.65
N ALA A 432 42.60 -32.84 -34.56
CA ALA A 432 43.91 -33.18 -34.00
C ALA A 432 43.97 -34.66 -33.57
N PHE A 433 42.97 -35.15 -32.85
CA PHE A 433 42.91 -36.57 -32.47
C PHE A 433 42.79 -37.50 -33.67
N ALA A 434 42.00 -37.13 -34.68
CA ALA A 434 41.84 -37.90 -35.91
C ALA A 434 43.16 -37.99 -36.71
N GLN A 435 43.99 -36.94 -36.66
CA GLN A 435 45.31 -36.92 -37.30
C GLN A 435 46.42 -37.60 -36.48
N GLY A 436 46.07 -38.35 -35.43
CA GLY A 436 47.02 -39.15 -34.64
C GLY A 436 47.79 -38.38 -33.58
N LEU A 437 47.35 -37.18 -33.21
CA LEU A 437 47.94 -36.39 -32.13
C LEU A 437 47.56 -37.02 -30.78
N THR A 438 48.33 -38.02 -30.37
CA THR A 438 48.09 -38.83 -29.15
C THR A 438 48.87 -38.33 -27.93
N GLU A 439 49.91 -37.52 -28.12
CA GLU A 439 50.72 -36.96 -27.05
C GLU A 439 50.26 -35.57 -26.61
N ILE A 440 50.11 -35.39 -25.29
CA ILE A 440 49.81 -34.09 -24.66
C ILE A 440 51.05 -33.19 -24.84
N GLY A 441 50.99 -32.26 -25.80
CA GLY A 441 52.08 -31.35 -26.14
C GLY A 441 52.43 -31.30 -27.64
N GLY A 442 51.79 -32.13 -28.48
CA GLY A 442 51.99 -32.07 -29.93
C GLY A 442 51.63 -30.70 -30.52
N THR A 443 52.39 -30.26 -31.52
CA THR A 443 52.14 -28.99 -32.21
C THR A 443 50.89 -29.10 -33.09
N LEU A 444 49.84 -28.37 -32.72
CA LEU A 444 48.66 -28.18 -33.56
C LEU A 444 49.06 -27.43 -34.83
N ARG A 445 48.84 -28.08 -35.98
CA ARG A 445 49.00 -27.46 -37.30
C ARG A 445 48.03 -26.28 -37.45
N PRO A 446 48.49 -25.07 -37.79
CA PRO A 446 47.63 -23.90 -37.98
C PRO A 446 46.49 -24.14 -38.98
N GLU A 447 46.72 -25.02 -39.96
CA GLU A 447 45.73 -25.41 -40.97
C GLU A 447 44.49 -26.05 -40.34
N VAL A 448 44.68 -26.92 -39.32
CA VAL A 448 43.58 -27.60 -38.62
C VAL A 448 42.72 -26.61 -37.85
N LEU A 449 43.35 -25.60 -37.24
CA LEU A 449 42.63 -24.53 -36.55
C LEU A 449 41.81 -23.68 -37.52
N LEU A 450 42.39 -23.33 -38.67
CA LEU A 450 41.71 -22.53 -39.70
C LEU A 450 40.55 -23.31 -40.33
N ASP A 451 40.75 -24.58 -40.67
CA ASP A 451 39.71 -25.44 -41.24
C ASP A 451 38.57 -25.67 -40.25
N ALA A 452 38.89 -25.90 -38.97
CA ALA A 452 37.89 -26.02 -37.91
C ALA A 452 37.08 -24.74 -37.70
N ALA A 453 37.74 -23.56 -37.74
CA ALA A 453 37.08 -22.27 -37.65
C ALA A 453 36.16 -22.01 -38.85
N LYS A 454 36.63 -22.34 -40.06
CA LYS A 454 35.86 -22.24 -41.30
C LYS A 454 34.63 -23.14 -41.27
N LEU A 455 34.81 -24.39 -40.83
CA LEU A 455 33.73 -25.35 -40.66
C LEU A 455 32.67 -24.84 -39.68
N SER A 456 33.11 -24.36 -38.51
CA SER A 456 32.23 -23.76 -37.51
C SER A 456 31.46 -22.55 -38.06
N PHE A 457 32.12 -21.67 -38.81
CA PHE A 457 31.50 -20.50 -39.40
C PHE A 457 30.42 -20.86 -40.43
N GLN A 458 30.70 -21.83 -41.31
CA GLN A 458 29.76 -22.31 -42.33
C GLN A 458 28.48 -22.89 -41.73
N HIS A 459 28.56 -23.57 -40.57
CA HIS A 459 27.38 -24.10 -39.88
C HIS A 459 26.59 -23.04 -39.10
N ILE A 460 27.20 -21.92 -38.72
CA ILE A 460 26.47 -20.80 -38.10
C ILE A 460 25.74 -19.97 -39.14
N PHE A 461 26.38 -19.68 -40.27
CA PHE A 461 25.83 -18.84 -41.33
C PHE A 461 25.72 -19.64 -42.62
N PRO A 462 24.63 -20.39 -42.84
CA PRO A 462 24.40 -21.16 -44.06
C PRO A 462 23.99 -20.22 -45.22
N ILE A 463 24.81 -19.23 -45.53
CA ILE A 463 24.57 -18.25 -46.58
C ILE A 463 25.19 -18.78 -47.88
N GLY A 464 24.36 -19.22 -48.81
CA GLY A 464 24.72 -19.38 -50.23
C GLY A 464 25.73 -20.47 -50.59
N ILE A 465 26.28 -21.18 -49.62
CA ILE A 465 27.12 -22.36 -49.83
C ILE A 465 26.20 -23.53 -49.52
N SER A 466 25.74 -24.25 -50.55
CA SER A 466 25.28 -25.62 -50.32
C SER A 466 26.38 -26.27 -49.50
N VAL A 467 26.08 -26.71 -48.28
CA VAL A 467 27.01 -27.48 -47.45
C VAL A 467 27.26 -28.75 -48.24
N ASP A 468 28.20 -28.65 -49.18
CA ASP A 468 28.56 -29.73 -50.06
C ASP A 468 29.26 -30.68 -49.12
N GLY A 469 28.54 -31.71 -48.68
CA GLY A 469 29.00 -32.64 -47.66
C GLY A 469 30.38 -33.20 -48.04
N SER A 470 30.67 -33.26 -49.34
CA SER A 470 31.99 -33.52 -49.92
C SER A 470 33.10 -32.68 -49.26
N ASN A 471 32.96 -31.37 -49.06
CA ASN A 471 34.00 -30.54 -48.42
C ASN A 471 34.22 -30.86 -46.93
N LEU A 472 33.21 -31.41 -46.26
CA LEU A 472 33.27 -31.89 -44.88
C LEU A 472 33.98 -33.25 -44.79
N PHE A 473 33.90 -34.02 -45.88
CA PHE A 473 34.48 -35.35 -46.06
C PHE A 473 35.73 -35.38 -46.96
N ASP A 474 36.18 -34.25 -47.51
CA ASP A 474 37.33 -34.10 -48.42
C ASP A 474 38.69 -34.33 -47.71
N GLY A 475 38.68 -35.05 -46.60
CA GLY A 475 39.86 -35.53 -45.88
C GLY A 475 40.67 -34.45 -45.15
N LYS A 476 40.40 -33.16 -45.35
CA LYS A 476 41.27 -32.08 -44.80
C LYS A 476 41.27 -32.00 -43.28
N LEU A 477 40.12 -32.15 -42.62
CA LEU A 477 40.04 -32.04 -41.17
C LEU A 477 40.24 -33.39 -40.45
N ILE A 478 39.63 -34.47 -40.96
CA ILE A 478 39.51 -35.77 -40.27
C ILE A 478 40.31 -36.89 -40.98
N GLY A 479 40.88 -36.63 -42.16
CA GLY A 479 41.50 -37.66 -43.00
C GLY A 479 40.49 -38.44 -43.85
N GLU A 480 40.99 -39.15 -44.87
CA GLU A 480 40.16 -39.98 -45.77
C GLU A 480 39.47 -41.14 -45.01
N ASP A 481 40.09 -41.64 -43.94
CA ASP A 481 39.55 -42.67 -43.04
C ASP A 481 38.72 -42.08 -41.89
N SER A 482 37.83 -41.14 -42.20
CA SER A 482 37.09 -40.35 -41.20
C SER A 482 36.27 -41.18 -40.18
N GLY A 483 35.91 -42.42 -40.53
CA GLY A 483 35.37 -43.44 -39.61
C GLY A 483 34.34 -42.91 -38.61
N ALA A 484 34.50 -43.24 -37.33
CA ALA A 484 33.62 -42.80 -36.25
C ALA A 484 33.71 -41.27 -35.98
N TYR A 485 34.86 -40.64 -36.25
CA TYR A 485 35.05 -39.20 -36.03
C TYR A 485 34.20 -38.36 -36.97
N GLY A 486 34.06 -38.77 -38.23
CA GLY A 486 33.18 -38.12 -39.21
C GLY A 486 31.72 -38.08 -38.75
N LEU A 487 31.23 -39.18 -38.16
CA LEU A 487 29.87 -39.24 -37.58
C LEU A 487 29.72 -38.30 -36.38
N VAL A 488 30.69 -38.26 -35.47
CA VAL A 488 30.67 -37.35 -34.31
C VAL A 488 30.67 -35.89 -34.75
N VAL A 489 31.54 -35.51 -35.70
CA VAL A 489 31.59 -34.15 -36.26
C VAL A 489 30.27 -33.82 -36.96
N GLY A 490 29.71 -34.74 -37.74
CA GLY A 490 28.42 -34.53 -38.40
C GLY A 490 27.26 -34.29 -37.42
N VAL A 491 27.21 -35.03 -36.31
CA VAL A 491 26.19 -34.83 -35.26
C VAL A 491 26.39 -33.47 -34.57
N LEU A 492 27.62 -33.12 -34.20
CA LEU A 492 27.93 -31.84 -33.56
C LEU A 492 27.65 -30.65 -34.48
N ALA A 493 28.00 -30.75 -35.76
CA ALA A 493 27.69 -29.76 -36.80
C ALA A 493 26.18 -29.57 -36.96
N THR A 494 25.41 -30.66 -36.94
CA THR A 494 23.96 -30.61 -36.97
C THR A 494 23.40 -29.89 -35.74
N CYS A 495 23.86 -30.24 -34.54
CA CYS A 495 23.47 -29.56 -33.30
C CYS A 495 23.83 -28.07 -33.30
N GLN A 496 25.04 -27.71 -33.78
CA GLN A 496 25.49 -26.33 -33.93
C GLN A 496 24.57 -25.56 -34.87
N THR A 497 24.20 -26.13 -36.00
CA THR A 497 23.31 -25.51 -37.00
C THR A 497 21.91 -25.25 -36.42
N ILE A 498 21.37 -26.18 -35.64
CA ILE A 498 20.08 -26.00 -34.95
C ILE A 498 20.18 -24.87 -33.92
N LEU A 499 21.23 -24.88 -33.09
CA LEU A 499 21.45 -23.86 -32.07
C LEU A 499 21.68 -22.47 -32.68
N SER A 500 22.51 -22.37 -33.72
CA SER A 500 22.75 -21.11 -34.44
C SER A 500 21.47 -20.57 -35.06
N GLY A 501 20.65 -21.43 -35.68
CA GLY A 501 19.34 -21.07 -36.21
C GLY A 501 18.41 -20.50 -35.14
N ILE A 502 18.35 -21.13 -33.96
CA ILE A 502 17.58 -20.60 -32.82
C ILE A 502 18.15 -19.24 -32.38
N LEU A 503 19.46 -19.09 -32.26
CA LEU A 503 20.10 -17.85 -31.83
C LEU A 503 19.87 -16.69 -32.81
N ILE A 504 19.99 -16.94 -34.11
CA ILE A 504 19.70 -15.96 -35.18
C ILE A 504 18.22 -15.57 -35.14
N PHE A 505 17.33 -16.55 -34.96
CA PHE A 505 15.90 -16.28 -34.80
C PHE A 505 15.63 -15.40 -33.57
N LEU A 506 16.25 -15.71 -32.42
CA LEU A 506 16.12 -14.91 -31.19
C LEU A 506 16.68 -13.50 -31.37
N PHE A 507 17.79 -13.35 -32.11
CA PHE A 507 18.33 -12.05 -32.49
C PHE A 507 17.34 -11.26 -33.35
N GLY A 508 16.75 -11.88 -34.38
CA GLY A 508 15.73 -11.28 -35.23
C GLY A 508 14.49 -10.83 -34.44
N LEU A 509 14.04 -11.65 -33.48
CA LEU A 509 12.96 -11.27 -32.56
C LEU A 509 13.33 -10.07 -31.69
N ALA A 510 14.55 -10.01 -31.17
CA ALA A 510 15.03 -8.89 -30.36
C ALA A 510 15.11 -7.59 -31.18
N VAL A 511 15.59 -7.66 -32.42
CA VAL A 511 15.61 -6.53 -33.37
C VAL A 511 14.19 -6.04 -33.64
N ARG A 512 13.28 -6.96 -34.00
CA ARG A 512 11.87 -6.62 -34.25
C ARG A 512 11.22 -5.98 -33.02
N ALA A 513 11.44 -6.52 -31.83
CA ALA A 513 10.89 -5.97 -30.60
C ALA A 513 11.41 -4.54 -30.35
N LYS A 514 12.70 -4.28 -30.57
CA LYS A 514 13.26 -2.93 -30.45
C LYS A 514 12.68 -1.95 -31.48
N LEU A 515 12.51 -2.37 -32.73
CA LEU A 515 11.93 -1.53 -33.79
C LEU A 515 10.43 -1.24 -33.61
N LEU A 516 9.72 -2.05 -32.82
CA LEU A 516 8.31 -1.80 -32.51
C LEU A 516 8.10 -0.93 -31.26
N ILE A 517 9.14 -0.75 -30.44
CA ILE A 517 9.10 -0.01 -29.18
C ILE A 517 9.71 1.40 -29.32
N GLY A 518 10.74 1.56 -30.17
CA GLY A 518 11.30 2.86 -30.54
C GLY A 518 10.62 3.43 -31.76
#